data_AF-A0A6F8T770-F1
#
_entry.id   AF-A0A6F8T770-F1
#
_cell.length_a   1.000
_cell.length_b   1.000
_cell.length_c   1.000
_cell.angle_alpha   90.00
_cell.angle_beta   90.00
_cell.angle_gamma   90.00
#
_symmetry.space_group_name_H-M   'P 1'
#
loop_
_entity.id
_entity.type
_entity.pdbx_description
1 polymer ?
#
loop_
_entity_poly.entity_id
_entity_poly.type
_entity_poly.pdbx_seq_one_letter_code
_entity_poly.pdbx_strand_id
1 'polypeptide(L)'
;MPSIRFILADQLSSSISSLDGIDAKSDSVLICEVMEEATYVKHHQKKIAFLFSAMRHFAQMLREKDISVRYIKLDDPENQGSLTAELQRAASILNADKIIVTEPGEYRVLEMIKSWQKMLGIPVKILPDSRFLATHTEFAAWAKNKKQLRMEFFYREMRKKYKILLEAEGTSHLLKPVGGEWNYDKENRKPPKAGMVSPKRISHQKSAITQEVLNLVHSRFSHHFGRLEPFHYAVTREQAMIELDHFIDTILPHFGDYQDAMVAGEPYLYHSLISSYLNAGLLLPLEVCQRAEA
;
A
#
# COMPACT_ATOMS: atom_id res chain seq x y z
N MET A 1 9.64 9.46 -27.37
CA MET A 1 10.71 9.61 -26.38
C MET A 1 10.49 8.56 -25.32
N PRO A 2 11.30 7.50 -25.27
CA PRO A 2 11.08 6.40 -24.35
C PRO A 2 11.17 6.86 -22.89
N SER A 3 10.22 6.43 -22.06
CA SER A 3 10.22 6.76 -20.63
C SER A 3 10.25 5.50 -19.79
N ILE A 4 10.93 5.57 -18.65
CA ILE A 4 10.77 4.57 -17.60
C ILE A 4 9.73 5.07 -16.59
N ARG A 5 8.70 4.26 -16.35
CA ARG A 5 7.77 4.43 -15.23
C ARG A 5 8.24 3.54 -14.08
N PHE A 6 8.86 4.13 -13.06
CA PHE A 6 9.39 3.37 -11.93
C PHE A 6 8.28 3.14 -10.89
N ILE A 7 8.15 1.89 -10.42
CA ILE A 7 7.16 1.50 -9.41
C ILE A 7 7.88 0.82 -8.24
N LEU A 8 7.66 1.36 -7.04
CA LEU A 8 8.17 0.79 -5.79
C LEU A 8 7.28 -0.34 -5.27
N ALA A 9 7.82 -1.16 -4.36
CA ALA A 9 7.13 -2.32 -3.79
C ALA A 9 5.83 -1.98 -3.06
N ASP A 10 5.69 -0.74 -2.60
CA ASP A 10 4.54 -0.21 -1.87
C ASP A 10 3.61 0.66 -2.76
N GLN A 11 3.77 0.61 -4.09
CA GLN A 11 3.07 1.45 -5.07
C GLN A 11 2.24 0.63 -6.09
N LEU A 12 1.77 -0.56 -5.70
CA LEU A 12 1.14 -1.56 -6.57
C LEU A 12 -0.33 -1.26 -6.88
N SER A 13 -0.60 -0.05 -7.37
CA SER A 13 -1.93 0.40 -7.80
C SER A 13 -1.93 0.72 -9.29
N SER A 14 -3.00 0.33 -10.00
CA SER A 14 -3.18 0.72 -11.40
C SER A 14 -3.45 2.22 -11.59
N SER A 15 -3.81 2.93 -10.53
CA SER A 15 -4.04 4.39 -10.52
C SER A 15 -2.89 5.16 -9.86
N ILE A 16 -1.72 4.54 -9.71
CA ILE A 16 -0.55 5.22 -9.16
C ILE A 16 -0.07 6.31 -10.13
N SER A 17 0.31 7.48 -9.60
CA SER A 17 0.55 8.67 -10.41
C SER A 17 1.65 8.51 -11.47
N SER A 18 2.64 7.64 -11.27
CA SER A 18 3.67 7.36 -12.27
C SER A 18 3.15 6.63 -13.51
N LEU A 19 2.01 5.94 -13.43
CA LEU A 19 1.33 5.32 -14.57
C LEU A 19 0.36 6.28 -15.29
N ASP A 20 0.10 7.47 -14.75
CA ASP A 20 -0.78 8.44 -15.39
C ASP A 20 -0.23 8.83 -16.78
N GLY A 21 -1.09 8.71 -17.78
CA GLY A 21 -0.75 9.00 -19.17
C GLY A 21 0.39 8.15 -19.72
N ILE A 22 0.54 6.91 -19.26
CA ILE A 22 1.49 5.96 -19.83
C ILE A 22 1.20 5.72 -21.32
N ASP A 23 2.22 5.81 -22.16
CA ASP A 23 2.15 5.43 -23.56
C ASP A 23 2.71 4.01 -23.74
N ALA A 24 1.83 3.02 -23.93
CA ALA A 24 2.22 1.61 -24.05
C ALA A 24 3.21 1.32 -25.18
N LYS A 25 3.35 2.20 -26.18
CA LYS A 25 4.28 2.02 -27.30
C LYS A 25 5.69 2.49 -27.01
N SER A 26 5.87 3.46 -26.11
CA SER A 26 7.16 4.12 -25.88
C SER A 26 7.63 4.05 -24.43
N ASP A 27 6.72 3.85 -23.48
CA ASP A 27 7.05 3.74 -22.08
C ASP A 27 7.29 2.28 -21.67
N SER A 28 8.12 2.08 -20.65
CA SER A 28 8.30 0.79 -19.99
C SER A 28 8.24 0.96 -18.48
N VAL A 29 7.48 0.09 -17.83
CA VAL A 29 7.41 0.02 -16.37
C VAL A 29 8.62 -0.74 -15.85
N LEU A 30 9.31 -0.20 -14.86
CA LEU A 30 10.41 -0.87 -14.15
C LEU A 30 9.98 -1.21 -12.72
N ILE A 31 10.10 -2.50 -12.38
CA ILE A 31 9.87 -3.04 -11.04
C ILE A 31 11.04 -3.98 -10.72
N CYS A 32 11.67 -3.80 -9.56
CA CYS A 32 12.83 -4.60 -9.19
C CYS A 32 12.78 -5.07 -7.73
N GLU A 33 12.97 -6.36 -7.52
CA GLU A 33 13.27 -6.96 -6.23
C GLU A 33 14.78 -6.83 -5.98
N VAL A 34 15.21 -6.09 -4.96
CA VAL A 34 16.64 -5.84 -4.72
C VAL A 34 17.05 -6.13 -3.28
N MET A 35 18.28 -6.60 -3.10
CA MET A 35 18.80 -6.99 -1.77
C MET A 35 18.87 -5.80 -0.81
N GLU A 36 19.21 -4.60 -1.29
CA GLU A 36 19.26 -3.38 -0.48
C GLU A 36 17.92 -3.12 0.24
N GLU A 37 16.81 -3.16 -0.48
CA GLU A 37 15.48 -2.95 0.09
C GLU A 37 15.00 -4.13 0.94
N ALA A 38 15.49 -5.34 0.69
CA ALA A 38 15.15 -6.51 1.49
C ALA A 38 15.93 -6.61 2.81
N THR A 39 17.00 -5.81 2.98
CA THR A 39 17.96 -5.98 4.08
C THR A 39 18.37 -4.69 4.81
N TYR A 40 17.95 -3.49 4.37
CA TYR A 40 18.24 -2.24 5.10
C TYR A 40 17.78 -2.29 6.56
N VAL A 41 16.73 -3.07 6.84
CA VAL A 41 16.43 -3.64 8.14
C VAL A 41 16.11 -5.13 8.00
N LYS A 42 16.15 -5.86 9.11
CA LYS A 42 15.85 -7.30 9.15
C LYS A 42 14.35 -7.57 9.10
N HIS A 43 13.73 -7.39 7.93
CA HIS A 43 12.29 -7.59 7.74
C HIS A 43 11.83 -9.00 8.09
N HIS A 44 10.58 -9.13 8.57
CA HIS A 44 9.94 -10.42 8.76
C HIS A 44 9.82 -11.17 7.42
N GLN A 45 10.06 -12.49 7.41
CA GLN A 45 10.03 -13.32 6.20
C GLN A 45 8.74 -13.15 5.37
N LYS A 46 7.56 -13.23 6.02
CA LYS A 46 6.25 -12.94 5.40
C LYS A 46 6.12 -11.55 4.75
N LYS A 47 6.76 -10.49 5.29
CA LYS A 47 6.71 -9.15 4.68
C LYS A 47 7.40 -9.16 3.32
N ILE A 48 8.59 -9.77 3.25
CA ILE A 48 9.35 -9.92 2.00
C ILE A 48 8.54 -10.75 1.01
N ALA A 49 8.02 -11.91 1.44
CA ALA A 49 7.23 -12.78 0.58
C ALA A 49 5.95 -12.12 0.05
N PHE A 50 5.24 -11.36 0.90
CA PHE A 50 4.07 -10.60 0.49
C PHE A 50 4.41 -9.56 -0.59
N LEU A 51 5.39 -8.70 -0.35
CA LEU A 51 5.74 -7.64 -1.29
C LEU A 51 6.25 -8.21 -2.62
N PHE A 52 7.15 -9.18 -2.61
CA PHE A 52 7.65 -9.81 -3.84
C PHE A 52 6.53 -10.51 -4.61
N SER A 53 5.69 -11.30 -3.93
CA SER A 53 4.55 -11.94 -4.58
C SER A 53 3.61 -10.90 -5.18
N ALA A 54 3.28 -9.83 -4.45
CA ALA A 54 2.41 -8.77 -4.95
C ALA A 54 3.02 -8.01 -6.14
N MET A 55 4.31 -7.69 -6.08
CA MET A 55 5.04 -7.06 -7.19
C MET A 55 5.01 -7.92 -8.46
N ARG A 56 5.24 -9.24 -8.33
CA ARG A 56 5.20 -10.17 -9.47
C ARG A 56 3.81 -10.27 -10.09
N HIS A 57 2.75 -10.36 -9.28
CA HIS A 57 1.37 -10.38 -9.78
C HIS A 57 0.98 -9.04 -10.41
N PHE A 58 1.38 -7.91 -9.81
CA PHE A 58 1.14 -6.58 -10.38
C PHE A 58 1.82 -6.42 -11.74
N ALA A 59 3.07 -6.88 -11.88
CA ALA A 59 3.79 -6.90 -13.15
C ALA A 59 3.08 -7.76 -14.21
N GLN A 60 2.54 -8.92 -13.83
CA GLN A 60 1.75 -9.75 -14.73
C GLN A 60 0.46 -9.04 -15.16
N MET A 61 -0.29 -8.45 -14.23
CA MET A 61 -1.51 -7.69 -14.53
C MET A 61 -1.25 -6.54 -15.51
N LEU A 62 -0.13 -5.83 -15.35
CA LEU A 62 0.26 -4.77 -16.30
C LEU A 62 0.56 -5.34 -17.69
N ARG A 63 1.27 -6.48 -17.79
CA ARG A 63 1.53 -7.14 -19.08
C ARG A 63 0.26 -7.63 -19.77
N GLU A 64 -0.70 -8.12 -19.01
CA GLU A 64 -2.03 -8.52 -19.52
C GLU A 64 -2.83 -7.33 -20.08
N LYS A 65 -2.41 -6.09 -19.76
CA LYS A 65 -2.95 -4.85 -20.33
C LYS A 65 -2.06 -4.27 -21.44
N ASP A 66 -1.20 -5.09 -22.04
CA ASP A 66 -0.25 -4.72 -23.10
C ASP A 66 0.74 -3.61 -22.70
N ILE A 67 1.01 -3.45 -21.39
CA ILE A 67 2.03 -2.53 -20.91
C ILE A 67 3.39 -3.24 -20.90
N SER A 68 4.41 -2.61 -21.48
CA SER A 68 5.80 -3.09 -21.38
C SER A 68 6.28 -3.05 -19.94
N VAL A 69 6.68 -4.20 -19.39
CA VAL A 69 7.19 -4.31 -18.01
C VAL A 69 8.54 -5.00 -17.98
N ARG A 70 9.57 -4.25 -17.59
CA ARG A 70 10.88 -4.76 -17.18
C ARG A 70 10.82 -5.12 -15.70
N TYR A 71 10.72 -6.41 -15.41
CA TYR A 71 10.70 -6.94 -14.05
C TYR A 71 12.01 -7.62 -13.73
N ILE A 72 12.67 -7.22 -12.64
CA ILE A 72 13.92 -7.83 -12.18
C ILE A 72 13.65 -8.62 -10.90
N LYS A 73 13.79 -9.94 -10.99
CA LYS A 73 13.64 -10.84 -9.83
C LYS A 73 14.89 -10.78 -8.95
N LEU A 74 14.74 -11.05 -7.66
CA LEU A 74 15.86 -11.00 -6.70
C LEU A 74 16.96 -12.02 -7.04
N ASP A 75 16.56 -13.17 -7.58
CA ASP A 75 17.44 -14.28 -7.97
C ASP A 75 17.86 -14.24 -9.45
N ASP A 76 17.53 -13.16 -10.17
CA ASP A 76 18.11 -12.90 -11.49
C ASP A 76 19.64 -12.74 -11.36
N PRO A 77 20.46 -13.55 -12.08
CA PRO A 77 21.91 -13.46 -12.04
C PRO A 77 22.48 -12.09 -12.41
N GLU A 78 21.75 -11.28 -13.18
CA GLU A 78 22.14 -9.92 -13.57
C GLU A 78 21.63 -8.82 -12.61
N ASN A 79 20.94 -9.19 -11.53
CA ASN A 79 20.44 -8.24 -10.56
C ASN A 79 21.58 -7.45 -9.90
N GLN A 80 21.53 -6.12 -9.99
CA GLN A 80 22.55 -5.20 -9.52
C GLN A 80 22.43 -4.87 -8.02
N GLY A 81 21.41 -5.39 -7.33
CA GLY A 81 21.29 -5.36 -5.87
C GLY A 81 20.72 -4.08 -5.25
N SER A 82 20.54 -3.01 -6.02
CA SER A 82 19.91 -1.75 -5.56
C SER A 82 18.96 -1.14 -6.61
N LEU A 83 18.00 -0.34 -6.15
CA LEU A 83 17.04 0.35 -7.02
C LEU A 83 17.76 1.29 -8.01
N THR A 84 18.78 2.01 -7.54
CA THR A 84 19.57 2.94 -8.36
C THR A 84 20.34 2.21 -9.46
N ALA A 85 20.99 1.09 -9.15
CA ALA A 85 21.79 0.36 -10.13
C ALA A 85 20.89 -0.33 -11.18
N GLU A 86 19.74 -0.87 -10.78
CA GLU A 86 18.75 -1.39 -11.75
C GLU A 86 18.15 -0.30 -12.63
N LEU A 87 17.90 0.89 -12.09
CA LEU A 87 17.46 2.04 -12.89
C LEU A 87 18.52 2.45 -13.91
N GLN A 88 19.78 2.55 -13.51
CA GLN A 88 20.90 2.86 -14.42
C GLN A 88 20.99 1.85 -15.56
N ARG A 89 20.94 0.55 -15.23
CA ARG A 89 20.96 -0.53 -16.21
C ARG A 89 19.78 -0.45 -17.16
N ALA A 90 18.57 -0.25 -16.64
CA ALA A 90 17.36 -0.15 -17.44
C ALA A 90 17.36 1.09 -18.35
N ALA A 91 17.79 2.25 -17.84
CA ALA A 91 17.86 3.49 -18.61
C ALA A 91 18.81 3.37 -19.80
N SER A 92 19.94 2.69 -19.62
CA SER A 92 20.88 2.39 -20.71
C SER A 92 20.30 1.43 -21.74
N ILE A 93 19.71 0.30 -21.31
CA ILE A 93 19.14 -0.71 -22.22
C ILE A 93 17.98 -0.13 -23.05
N LEU A 94 17.13 0.68 -22.42
CA LEU A 94 15.92 1.22 -23.03
C LEU A 94 16.15 2.54 -23.76
N ASN A 95 17.37 3.11 -23.70
CA ASN A 95 17.67 4.46 -24.17
C ASN A 95 16.64 5.48 -23.65
N ALA A 96 16.41 5.47 -22.34
CA ALA A 96 15.35 6.26 -21.72
C ALA A 96 15.67 7.77 -21.75
N ASP A 97 14.73 8.57 -22.26
CA ASP A 97 14.84 10.03 -22.29
C ASP A 97 14.41 10.68 -20.97
N LYS A 98 13.58 10.00 -20.17
CA LYS A 98 13.11 10.49 -18.87
C LYS A 98 12.68 9.35 -17.94
N ILE A 99 12.77 9.62 -16.65
CA ILE A 99 12.23 8.76 -15.58
C ILE A 99 11.02 9.44 -14.95
N ILE A 100 9.96 8.68 -14.71
CA ILE A 100 8.76 9.13 -14.01
C ILE A 100 8.52 8.19 -12.84
N VAL A 101 8.39 8.74 -11.63
CA VAL A 101 8.26 7.97 -10.39
C VAL A 101 7.32 8.70 -9.44
N THR A 102 6.50 7.96 -8.70
CA THR A 102 5.69 8.53 -7.60
C THR A 102 6.57 8.67 -6.37
N GLU A 103 6.40 9.76 -5.61
CA GLU A 103 7.19 10.00 -4.40
C GLU A 103 7.13 8.79 -3.44
N PRO A 104 8.26 8.43 -2.81
CA PRO A 104 8.32 7.25 -1.95
C PRO A 104 7.82 7.54 -0.53
N GLY A 105 7.44 6.50 0.20
CA GLY A 105 7.02 6.59 1.60
C GLY A 105 8.15 6.74 2.64
N GLU A 106 9.42 6.65 2.23
CA GLU A 106 10.59 6.73 3.13
C GLU A 106 11.57 7.84 2.72
N TYR A 107 12.06 8.62 3.70
CA TYR A 107 13.06 9.67 3.48
C TYR A 107 14.35 9.14 2.83
N ARG A 108 14.82 7.95 3.22
CA ARG A 108 16.01 7.31 2.62
C ARG A 108 15.84 7.13 1.11
N VAL A 109 14.69 6.60 0.70
CA VAL A 109 14.35 6.36 -0.71
C VAL A 109 14.14 7.69 -1.43
N LEU A 110 13.55 8.70 -0.78
CA LEU A 110 13.38 10.04 -1.37
C LEU A 110 14.72 10.69 -1.71
N GLU A 111 15.68 10.66 -0.79
CA GLU A 111 17.01 11.22 -1.03
C GLU A 111 17.76 10.46 -2.13
N MET A 112 17.62 9.12 -2.18
CA MET A 112 18.11 8.31 -3.31
C MET A 112 17.49 8.77 -4.64
N ILE A 113 16.16 8.89 -4.73
CA ILE A 113 15.46 9.29 -5.96
C ILE A 113 15.85 10.70 -6.42
N LYS A 114 15.99 11.66 -5.49
CA LYS A 114 16.44 13.02 -5.79
C LYS A 114 17.83 13.06 -6.44
N SER A 115 18.68 12.07 -6.15
CA SER A 115 20.01 11.98 -6.74
C SER A 115 20.02 11.43 -8.17
N TRP A 116 18.96 10.73 -8.60
CA TRP A 116 18.92 10.02 -9.89
C TRP A 116 19.15 10.92 -11.10
N GLN A 117 18.53 12.12 -11.14
CA GLN A 117 18.69 13.03 -12.27
C GLN A 117 20.16 13.43 -12.47
N LYS A 118 20.86 13.75 -11.37
CA LYS A 118 22.27 14.11 -11.41
C LYS A 118 23.15 12.93 -11.84
N MET A 119 22.83 11.72 -11.37
CA MET A 119 23.62 10.52 -11.66
C MET A 119 23.43 10.01 -13.09
N LEU A 120 22.21 10.10 -13.63
CA LEU A 120 21.86 9.57 -14.95
C LEU A 120 22.03 10.58 -16.07
N GLY A 121 22.01 11.88 -15.76
CA GLY A 121 22.00 12.93 -16.78
C GLY A 121 20.69 13.05 -17.56
N ILE A 122 19.63 12.35 -17.14
CA ILE A 122 18.29 12.40 -17.75
C ILE A 122 17.27 12.98 -16.76
N PRO A 123 16.25 13.72 -17.24
CA PRO A 123 15.19 14.25 -16.39
C PRO A 123 14.50 13.18 -15.54
N VAL A 124 14.32 13.47 -14.24
CA VAL A 124 13.55 12.63 -13.31
C VAL A 124 12.37 13.43 -12.78
N LYS A 125 11.16 12.99 -13.13
CA LYS A 125 9.92 13.59 -12.65
C LYS A 125 9.40 12.80 -11.45
N ILE A 126 9.50 13.39 -10.27
CA ILE A 126 8.88 12.87 -9.04
C ILE A 126 7.46 13.43 -8.96
N LEU A 127 6.45 12.56 -8.98
CA LEU A 127 5.04 12.90 -8.91
C LEU A 127 4.50 12.73 -7.48
N PRO A 128 3.55 13.55 -7.03
CA PRO A 128 2.87 13.34 -5.74
C PRO A 128 2.17 11.98 -5.69
N ASP A 129 2.06 11.41 -4.49
CA ASP A 129 1.27 10.19 -4.27
C ASP A 129 -0.21 10.54 -4.03
N SER A 130 -1.03 10.34 -5.06
CA SER A 130 -2.47 10.62 -5.05
C SER A 130 -3.30 9.65 -4.21
N ARG A 131 -2.69 8.61 -3.63
CA ARG A 131 -3.38 7.65 -2.76
C ARG A 131 -3.63 8.21 -1.36
N PHE A 132 -2.82 9.18 -0.92
CA PHE A 132 -3.05 9.88 0.35
C PHE A 132 -4.17 10.91 0.22
N LEU A 133 -5.03 10.96 1.24
CA LEU A 133 -6.18 11.89 1.29
C LEU A 133 -5.78 13.35 1.55
N ALA A 134 -4.53 13.59 1.94
CA ALA A 134 -3.98 14.91 2.08
C ALA A 134 -2.58 14.96 1.49
N THR A 135 -2.36 15.93 0.62
CA THR A 135 -1.02 16.23 0.09
C THR A 135 -0.12 16.83 1.17
N HIS A 136 1.19 16.79 0.97
CA HIS A 136 2.16 17.49 1.82
C HIS A 136 1.83 18.98 1.97
N THR A 137 1.42 19.64 0.89
CA THR A 137 1.04 21.07 0.90
C THR A 137 -0.21 21.32 1.74
N GLU A 138 -1.25 20.50 1.61
CA GLU A 138 -2.47 20.62 2.40
C GLU A 138 -2.20 20.39 3.89
N PHE A 139 -1.43 19.34 4.22
CA PHE A 139 -1.08 19.06 5.61
C PHE A 139 -0.22 20.18 6.22
N ALA A 140 0.78 20.69 5.49
CA ALA A 140 1.61 21.80 5.94
C ALA A 140 0.80 23.08 6.15
N ALA A 141 -0.14 23.38 5.24
CA ALA A 141 -1.06 24.51 5.38
C ALA A 141 -1.97 24.37 6.61
N TRP A 142 -2.54 23.17 6.84
CA TRP A 142 -3.33 22.90 8.03
C TRP A 142 -2.50 23.03 9.32
N ALA A 143 -1.27 22.54 9.34
CA ALA A 143 -0.40 22.58 10.51
C ALA A 143 0.12 23.99 10.82
N LYS A 144 0.20 24.87 9.81
CA LYS A 144 0.77 26.22 9.92
C LYS A 144 0.10 27.01 11.06
N ASN A 145 0.93 27.66 11.89
CA ASN A 145 0.52 28.49 13.02
C ASN A 145 -0.23 27.79 14.16
N LYS A 146 -0.35 26.44 14.14
CA LYS A 146 -0.90 25.70 15.28
C LYS A 146 0.18 25.46 16.33
N LYS A 147 -0.12 25.80 17.58
CA LYS A 147 0.77 25.50 18.73
C LYS A 147 0.79 24.02 19.10
N GLN A 148 -0.28 23.29 18.79
CA GLN A 148 -0.41 21.86 19.03
C GLN A 148 -1.14 21.21 17.85
N LEU A 149 -0.65 20.04 17.43
CA LEU A 149 -1.30 19.19 16.42
C LEU A 149 -2.09 18.09 17.13
N ARG A 150 -3.41 18.06 16.93
CA ARG A 150 -4.29 17.00 17.45
C ARG A 150 -4.99 16.30 16.29
N MET A 151 -4.96 14.97 16.29
CA MET A 151 -5.54 14.14 15.22
C MET A 151 -7.02 14.47 15.00
N GLU A 152 -7.78 14.66 16.08
CA GLU A 152 -9.21 14.98 16.02
C GLU A 152 -9.53 16.16 15.09
N PHE A 153 -8.78 17.26 15.17
CA PHE A 153 -9.04 18.42 14.31
C PHE A 153 -8.70 18.16 12.85
N PHE A 154 -7.65 17.38 12.57
CA PHE A 154 -7.32 16.98 11.21
C PHE A 154 -8.36 16.02 10.63
N TYR A 155 -8.80 15.05 11.43
CA TYR A 155 -9.83 14.08 11.08
C TYR A 155 -11.16 14.77 10.68
N ARG A 156 -11.60 15.79 11.43
CA ARG A 156 -12.80 16.57 11.08
C ARG A 156 -12.66 17.24 9.71
N GLU A 157 -11.50 17.81 9.39
CA GLU A 157 -11.24 18.43 8.09
C GLU A 157 -11.25 17.39 6.95
N MET A 158 -10.65 16.21 7.17
CA MET A 158 -10.69 15.12 6.19
C MET A 158 -12.11 14.61 5.95
N ARG A 159 -12.92 14.47 7.00
CA ARG A 159 -14.33 14.11 6.87
C ARG A 159 -15.14 15.14 6.07
N LYS A 160 -14.92 16.43 6.30
CA LYS A 160 -15.54 17.51 5.50
C LYS A 160 -15.10 17.45 4.03
N LYS A 161 -13.79 17.29 3.78
CA LYS A 161 -13.21 17.24 2.43
C LYS A 161 -13.81 16.09 1.61
N TYR A 162 -13.93 14.90 2.20
CA TYR A 162 -14.39 13.69 1.50
C TYR A 162 -15.86 13.35 1.72
N LYS A 163 -16.59 14.18 2.48
CA LYS A 163 -18.01 14.02 2.80
C LYS A 163 -18.38 12.68 3.44
N ILE A 164 -17.44 12.05 4.13
CA ILE A 164 -17.66 10.77 4.82
C ILE A 164 -18.47 11.00 6.09
N LEU A 165 -19.53 10.23 6.29
CA LEU A 165 -20.48 10.21 7.41
C LEU A 165 -21.08 11.58 7.76
N LEU A 166 -21.28 12.43 6.75
CA LEU A 166 -21.88 13.77 6.89
C LEU A 166 -23.29 13.81 6.30
N GLU A 167 -24.19 14.49 7.00
CA GLU A 167 -25.56 14.73 6.56
C GLU A 167 -25.87 16.23 6.49
N ALA A 168 -26.88 16.59 5.69
CA ALA A 168 -27.35 17.97 5.58
C ALA A 168 -27.98 18.44 6.90
N GLU A 169 -27.69 19.68 7.27
CA GLU A 169 -28.31 20.33 8.42
C GLU A 169 -29.63 21.00 8.02
N GLY A 170 -30.73 20.23 8.03
CA GLY A 170 -32.05 20.73 7.63
C GLY A 170 -32.09 21.16 6.16
N THR A 171 -32.61 22.35 5.86
CA THR A 171 -32.61 22.94 4.50
C THR A 171 -31.35 23.76 4.21
N SER A 172 -30.36 23.76 5.11
CA SER A 172 -29.10 24.49 4.94
C SER A 172 -28.12 23.75 4.02
N HIS A 173 -27.20 24.49 3.42
CA HIS A 173 -26.03 23.91 2.72
C HIS A 173 -24.92 23.45 3.69
N LEU A 174 -25.12 23.58 5.00
CA LEU A 174 -24.18 23.12 6.03
C LEU A 174 -24.27 21.60 6.23
N LEU A 175 -23.11 20.98 6.45
CA LEU A 175 -22.98 19.55 6.72
C LEU A 175 -22.60 19.33 8.19
N LYS A 176 -23.27 18.39 8.85
CA LYS A 176 -23.02 17.96 10.23
C LYS A 176 -22.70 16.46 10.29
N PRO A 177 -22.01 15.96 11.32
CA PRO A 177 -21.74 14.53 11.46
C PRO A 177 -23.05 13.74 11.65
N VAL A 178 -23.17 12.62 10.96
CA VAL A 178 -24.22 11.63 11.18
C VAL A 178 -24.22 11.20 12.65
N GLY A 179 -25.41 11.16 13.24
CA GLY A 179 -25.60 10.86 14.67
C GLY A 179 -25.25 12.01 15.63
N GLY A 180 -24.82 13.17 15.13
CA GLY A 180 -24.64 14.40 15.91
C GLY A 180 -23.24 14.59 16.52
N GLU A 181 -22.46 13.53 16.69
CA GLU A 181 -21.11 13.58 17.26
C GLU A 181 -20.02 13.24 16.22
N TRP A 182 -18.84 13.84 16.37
CA TRP A 182 -17.71 13.56 15.48
C TRP A 182 -17.02 12.23 15.79
N ASN A 183 -17.11 11.75 17.04
CA ASN A 183 -16.32 10.64 17.54
C ASN A 183 -17.10 9.82 18.58
N TYR A 184 -17.16 8.50 18.37
CA TYR A 184 -17.80 7.51 19.25
C TYR A 184 -16.79 6.58 19.95
N ASP A 185 -15.49 6.94 20.02
CA ASP A 185 -14.40 6.13 20.62
C ASP A 185 -14.70 5.61 22.03
N LYS A 186 -15.45 6.39 22.82
CA LYS A 186 -15.84 6.00 24.19
C LYS A 186 -16.74 4.77 24.22
N GLU A 187 -17.44 4.46 23.13
CA GLU A 187 -18.36 3.33 23.02
C GLU A 187 -17.64 2.04 22.60
N ASN A 188 -16.40 2.13 22.13
CA ASN A 188 -15.62 1.03 21.53
C ASN A 188 -14.81 0.18 22.54
N ARG A 189 -15.33 0.03 23.77
CA ARG A 189 -14.58 -0.53 24.90
C ARG A 189 -15.29 -1.66 25.63
N LYS A 190 -16.14 -2.43 24.93
CA LYS A 190 -16.84 -3.56 25.56
C LYS A 190 -15.82 -4.67 25.88
N PRO A 191 -15.90 -5.30 27.06
CA PRO A 191 -15.00 -6.40 27.40
C PRO A 191 -15.30 -7.63 26.53
N PRO A 192 -14.29 -8.48 26.23
CA PRO A 192 -14.52 -9.72 25.51
C PRO A 192 -15.40 -10.68 26.33
N LYS A 193 -16.31 -11.37 25.66
CA LYS A 193 -17.12 -12.44 26.26
C LYS A 193 -16.26 -13.68 26.54
N ALA A 194 -16.59 -14.42 27.58
CA ALA A 194 -15.94 -15.71 27.86
C ALA A 194 -16.12 -16.67 26.67
N GLY A 195 -15.02 -17.31 26.23
CA GLY A 195 -15.04 -18.21 25.07
C GLY A 195 -15.21 -17.52 23.71
N MET A 196 -14.96 -16.21 23.63
CA MET A 196 -14.94 -15.49 22.35
C MET A 196 -13.93 -16.10 21.39
N VAL A 197 -14.33 -16.26 20.14
CA VAL A 197 -13.51 -16.76 19.03
C VAL A 197 -13.58 -15.76 17.88
N SER A 198 -12.45 -15.50 17.24
CA SER A 198 -12.37 -14.62 16.08
C SER A 198 -13.18 -15.18 14.91
N PRO A 199 -13.82 -14.34 14.09
CA PRO A 199 -14.39 -14.78 12.82
C PRO A 199 -13.32 -15.47 11.97
N LYS A 200 -13.70 -16.57 11.30
CA LYS A 200 -12.81 -17.31 10.41
C LYS A 200 -12.24 -16.37 9.35
N ARG A 201 -10.93 -16.40 9.17
CA ARG A 201 -10.25 -15.60 8.14
C ARG A 201 -10.25 -16.32 6.80
N ILE A 202 -10.21 -15.53 5.73
CA ILE A 202 -10.05 -16.04 4.38
C ILE A 202 -8.64 -16.60 4.24
N SER A 203 -8.52 -17.71 3.50
CA SER A 203 -7.24 -18.22 3.07
C SER A 203 -7.28 -18.40 1.57
N HIS A 204 -6.46 -17.65 0.86
CA HIS A 204 -6.34 -17.79 -0.59
C HIS A 204 -5.48 -18.98 -0.96
N GLN A 205 -5.81 -19.63 -2.08
CA GLN A 205 -4.91 -20.62 -2.67
C GLN A 205 -3.63 -19.92 -3.15
N LYS A 206 -2.48 -20.50 -2.82
CA LYS A 206 -1.17 -20.00 -3.27
C LYS A 206 -1.01 -20.27 -4.77
N SER A 207 -0.80 -19.22 -5.56
CA SER A 207 -0.50 -19.36 -6.98
C SER A 207 0.91 -19.91 -7.20
N ALA A 208 1.24 -20.31 -8.44
CA ALA A 208 2.60 -20.73 -8.78
C ALA A 208 3.63 -19.62 -8.50
N ILE A 209 3.28 -18.35 -8.77
CA ILE A 209 4.12 -17.19 -8.48
C ILE A 209 4.38 -17.07 -6.97
N THR A 210 3.32 -17.18 -6.15
CA THR A 210 3.47 -17.10 -4.70
C THR A 210 4.33 -18.25 -4.18
N GLN A 211 4.14 -19.47 -4.69
CA GLN A 211 4.95 -20.62 -4.26
C GLN A 211 6.44 -20.45 -4.63
N GLU A 212 6.74 -19.92 -5.82
CA GLU A 212 8.10 -19.57 -6.23
C GLU A 212 8.74 -18.56 -5.27
N VAL A 213 8.01 -17.49 -4.92
CA VAL A 213 8.47 -16.47 -3.97
C VAL A 213 8.69 -17.04 -2.56
N LEU A 214 7.80 -17.91 -2.08
CA LEU A 214 7.96 -18.54 -0.76
C LEU A 214 9.23 -19.40 -0.72
N ASN A 215 9.52 -20.16 -1.77
CA ASN A 215 10.74 -20.95 -1.87
C ASN A 215 11.99 -20.06 -1.90
N LEU A 216 11.97 -18.98 -2.69
CA LEU A 216 13.03 -17.98 -2.74
C LEU A 216 13.28 -17.36 -1.36
N VAL A 217 12.23 -16.93 -0.67
CA VAL A 217 12.33 -16.27 0.64
C VAL A 217 12.83 -17.24 1.69
N HIS A 218 12.38 -18.49 1.67
CA HIS A 218 12.89 -19.53 2.55
C HIS A 218 14.41 -19.73 2.34
N SER A 219 14.87 -19.81 1.10
CA SER A 219 16.28 -20.00 0.76
C SER A 219 17.15 -18.81 1.20
N ARG A 220 16.72 -17.58 0.89
CA ARG A 220 17.55 -16.37 1.08
C ARG A 220 17.42 -15.72 2.46
N PHE A 221 16.26 -15.84 3.10
CA PHE A 221 15.91 -15.07 4.30
C PHE A 221 15.45 -15.97 5.47
N SER A 222 15.76 -17.27 5.49
CA SER A 222 15.47 -18.16 6.63
C SER A 222 16.04 -17.67 7.97
N HIS A 223 17.12 -16.89 7.93
CA HIS A 223 17.75 -16.27 9.09
C HIS A 223 17.07 -14.97 9.56
N HIS A 224 16.06 -14.48 8.84
CA HIS A 224 15.24 -13.34 9.22
C HIS A 224 14.19 -13.69 10.28
N PHE A 225 13.74 -12.68 11.03
CA PHE A 225 12.73 -12.84 12.07
C PHE A 225 11.40 -13.39 11.51
N GLY A 226 10.71 -14.18 12.34
CA GLY A 226 9.37 -14.70 12.05
C GLY A 226 9.34 -16.05 11.35
N ARG A 227 8.13 -16.60 11.18
CA ARG A 227 7.89 -17.84 10.43
C ARG A 227 7.26 -17.51 9.09
N LEU A 228 7.76 -18.10 8.01
CA LEU A 228 7.19 -17.90 6.67
C LEU A 228 5.79 -18.52 6.55
N GLU A 229 5.60 -19.72 7.09
CA GLU A 229 4.34 -20.47 7.04
C GLU A 229 3.61 -20.48 8.40
N PRO A 230 2.26 -20.55 8.39
CA PRO A 230 1.40 -20.53 7.20
C PRO A 230 1.29 -19.13 6.58
N PHE A 231 1.33 -19.02 5.24
CA PHE A 231 1.19 -17.76 4.50
C PHE A 231 -0.26 -17.55 4.00
N HIS A 232 -0.94 -16.52 4.50
CA HIS A 232 -2.37 -16.25 4.24
C HIS A 232 -2.66 -14.90 3.56
N TYR A 233 -1.65 -14.11 3.21
CA TYR A 233 -1.89 -12.79 2.63
C TYR A 233 -2.52 -12.88 1.24
N ALA A 234 -3.48 -12.00 0.96
CA ALA A 234 -3.82 -11.63 -0.40
C ALA A 234 -2.63 -10.97 -1.09
N VAL A 235 -2.33 -11.35 -2.33
CA VAL A 235 -1.19 -10.83 -3.11
C VAL A 235 -1.62 -10.19 -4.43
N THR A 236 -2.92 -10.15 -4.71
CA THR A 236 -3.52 -9.43 -5.84
C THR A 236 -4.59 -8.46 -5.34
N ARG A 237 -4.96 -7.48 -6.17
CA ARG A 237 -6.03 -6.54 -5.85
C ARG A 237 -7.37 -7.26 -5.66
N GLU A 238 -7.67 -8.24 -6.52
CA GLU A 238 -8.90 -9.03 -6.48
C GLU A 238 -9.01 -9.80 -5.14
N GLN A 239 -7.91 -10.41 -4.69
CA GLN A 239 -7.88 -11.08 -3.39
C GLN A 239 -8.06 -10.08 -2.24
N ALA A 240 -7.43 -8.91 -2.32
CA ALA A 240 -7.56 -7.88 -1.29
C ALA A 240 -8.99 -7.29 -1.23
N MET A 241 -9.69 -7.21 -2.36
CA MET A 241 -11.11 -6.83 -2.39
C MET A 241 -12.00 -7.89 -1.72
N ILE A 242 -11.73 -9.18 -1.91
CA ILE A 242 -12.45 -10.26 -1.22
C ILE A 242 -12.25 -10.15 0.31
N GLU A 243 -11.04 -9.83 0.76
CA GLU A 243 -10.74 -9.59 2.19
C GLU A 243 -11.48 -8.35 2.73
N LEU A 244 -11.57 -7.28 1.94
CA LEU A 244 -12.34 -6.10 2.29
C LEU A 244 -13.83 -6.42 2.41
N ASP A 245 -14.43 -7.10 1.43
CA ASP A 245 -15.84 -7.47 1.45
C ASP A 245 -16.17 -8.35 2.67
N HIS A 246 -15.31 -9.32 2.99
CA HIS A 246 -15.48 -10.11 4.21
C HIS A 246 -15.38 -9.27 5.48
N PHE A 247 -14.47 -8.29 5.54
CA PHE A 247 -14.42 -7.35 6.64
C PHE A 247 -15.74 -6.57 6.78
N ILE A 248 -16.23 -5.97 5.70
CA ILE A 248 -17.46 -5.18 5.70
C ILE A 248 -18.65 -6.01 6.14
N ASP A 249 -18.84 -7.19 5.54
CA ASP A 249 -20.05 -7.99 5.74
C ASP A 249 -20.07 -8.74 7.07
N THR A 250 -18.90 -9.17 7.57
CA THR A 250 -18.82 -10.11 8.70
C THR A 250 -18.18 -9.53 9.95
N ILE A 251 -17.25 -8.58 9.80
CA ILE A 251 -16.37 -8.15 10.89
C ILE A 251 -16.72 -6.74 11.39
N LEU A 252 -16.95 -5.79 10.47
CA LEU A 252 -17.23 -4.39 10.74
C LEU A 252 -18.37 -4.17 11.76
N PRO A 253 -19.48 -4.93 11.76
CA PRO A 253 -20.55 -4.77 12.75
C PRO A 253 -20.11 -4.91 14.22
N HIS A 254 -18.97 -5.55 14.46
CA HIS A 254 -18.40 -5.77 15.80
C HIS A 254 -17.02 -5.11 15.98
N PHE A 255 -16.54 -4.35 14.99
CA PHE A 255 -15.21 -3.73 15.02
C PHE A 255 -15.06 -2.79 16.23
N GLY A 256 -16.04 -1.90 16.45
CA GLY A 256 -16.03 -0.95 17.55
C GLY A 256 -16.11 -1.64 18.91
N ASP A 257 -17.04 -2.56 19.09
CA ASP A 257 -17.29 -3.25 20.36
C ASP A 257 -16.02 -3.81 21.01
N TYR A 258 -15.14 -4.42 20.22
CA TYR A 258 -13.97 -5.16 20.69
C TYR A 258 -12.64 -4.57 20.22
N GLN A 259 -12.62 -3.28 19.86
CA GLN A 259 -11.45 -2.62 19.30
C GLN A 259 -10.22 -2.69 20.22
N ASP A 260 -10.43 -2.59 21.53
CA ASP A 260 -9.38 -2.60 22.56
C ASP A 260 -9.22 -3.97 23.25
N ALA A 261 -9.99 -4.98 22.83
CA ALA A 261 -9.98 -6.29 23.48
C ALA A 261 -8.72 -7.11 23.09
N MET A 262 -8.23 -7.91 24.03
CA MET A 262 -7.21 -8.92 23.78
C MET A 262 -7.67 -10.25 24.38
N VAL A 263 -7.62 -11.32 23.58
CA VAL A 263 -8.04 -12.67 23.99
C VAL A 263 -6.93 -13.65 23.64
N ALA A 264 -6.47 -14.42 24.63
CA ALA A 264 -5.41 -15.42 24.43
C ALA A 264 -5.86 -16.49 23.42
N GLY A 265 -5.00 -16.77 22.44
CA GLY A 265 -5.30 -17.72 21.35
C GLY A 265 -6.09 -17.12 20.18
N GLU A 266 -6.56 -15.87 20.30
CA GLU A 266 -7.40 -15.20 19.30
C GLU A 266 -6.70 -13.94 18.77
N PRO A 267 -5.76 -14.08 17.82
CA PRO A 267 -4.87 -13.00 17.42
C PRO A 267 -5.52 -11.91 16.53
N TYR A 268 -6.77 -12.12 16.09
CA TYR A 268 -7.38 -11.31 15.04
C TYR A 268 -8.62 -10.55 15.48
N LEU A 269 -9.44 -11.16 16.34
CA LEU A 269 -10.71 -10.62 16.82
C LEU A 269 -11.50 -9.98 15.67
N TYR A 270 -11.93 -8.73 15.83
CA TYR A 270 -12.73 -8.02 14.86
C TYR A 270 -11.95 -6.96 14.09
N HIS A 271 -10.64 -7.13 13.93
CA HIS A 271 -9.83 -6.26 13.07
C HIS A 271 -9.93 -6.66 11.60
N SER A 272 -9.88 -5.66 10.72
CA SER A 272 -9.96 -5.83 9.26
C SER A 272 -8.78 -6.56 8.64
N LEU A 273 -7.59 -6.48 9.23
CA LEU A 273 -6.33 -7.04 8.71
C LEU A 273 -5.93 -6.58 7.29
N ILE A 274 -6.50 -5.47 6.79
CA ILE A 274 -6.25 -4.96 5.43
C ILE A 274 -5.06 -3.99 5.32
N SER A 275 -4.33 -3.74 6.42
CA SER A 275 -3.28 -2.71 6.45
C SER A 275 -2.14 -2.99 5.45
N SER A 276 -1.79 -4.25 5.25
CA SER A 276 -0.76 -4.64 4.28
C SER A 276 -1.19 -4.32 2.84
N TYR A 277 -2.49 -4.46 2.55
CA TYR A 277 -3.07 -4.23 1.24
C TYR A 277 -3.20 -2.74 0.94
N LEU A 278 -3.61 -1.94 1.94
CA LEU A 278 -3.59 -0.48 1.85
C LEU A 278 -2.17 0.05 1.60
N ASN A 279 -1.22 -0.40 2.40
CA ASN A 279 0.15 0.10 2.35
C ASN A 279 0.90 -0.34 1.09
N ALA A 280 0.52 -1.46 0.47
CA ALA A 280 1.09 -1.89 -0.81
C ALA A 280 0.41 -1.24 -2.03
N GLY A 281 -0.75 -0.60 -1.86
CA GLY A 281 -1.56 -0.05 -2.95
C GLY A 281 -2.54 -1.03 -3.59
N LEU A 282 -2.73 -2.23 -3.01
CA LEU A 282 -3.74 -3.19 -3.47
C LEU A 282 -5.16 -2.73 -3.13
N LEU A 283 -5.34 -1.97 -2.04
CA LEU A 283 -6.57 -1.26 -1.68
C LEU A 283 -6.32 0.24 -1.58
N LEU A 284 -7.35 1.06 -1.81
CA LEU A 284 -7.27 2.52 -1.67
C LEU A 284 -8.05 3.00 -0.45
N PRO A 285 -7.55 3.99 0.31
CA PRO A 285 -8.15 4.37 1.60
C PRO A 285 -9.56 4.94 1.44
N LEU A 286 -9.83 5.76 0.42
CA LEU A 286 -11.16 6.34 0.22
C LEU A 286 -12.18 5.27 -0.17
N GLU A 287 -11.79 4.31 -1.02
CA GLU A 287 -12.61 3.16 -1.41
C GLU A 287 -13.02 2.34 -0.19
N VAL A 288 -12.08 2.05 0.72
CA VAL A 288 -12.36 1.33 1.98
C VAL A 288 -13.37 2.10 2.84
N CYS A 289 -13.16 3.41 3.03
CA CYS A 289 -14.07 4.24 3.82
C CYS A 289 -15.49 4.28 3.21
N GLN A 290 -15.60 4.41 1.89
CA GLN A 290 -16.87 4.44 1.18
C GLN A 290 -17.60 3.10 1.25
N ARG A 291 -16.87 1.97 1.19
CA ARG A 291 -17.46 0.63 1.38
C ARG A 291 -18.01 0.41 2.78
N ALA A 292 -17.39 1.02 3.80
CA ALA A 292 -17.88 0.96 5.18
C ALA A 292 -19.07 1.89 5.48
N GLU A 293 -19.23 2.96 4.69
CA GLU A 293 -20.34 3.91 4.82
C GLU A 293 -21.62 3.43 4.10
N ALA A 294 -21.47 2.66 3.02
CA ALA A 294 -22.56 2.19 2.15
C ALA A 294 -23.52 1.21 2.82
#